data_AF-A0A3P9KB34-F1
#
_entry.id   AF-A0A3P9KB34-F1
#
_cell.length_a   1.000
_cell.length_b   1.000
_cell.length_c   1.000
_cell.angle_alpha   90.00
_cell.angle_beta   90.00
_cell.angle_gamma   90.00
#
_symmetry.space_group_name_H-M   'P 1'
#
loop_
_entity.id
_entity.type
_entity.pdbx_description
1 polymer ?
#
loop_
_entity_poly.entity_id
_entity_poly.type
_entity_poly.pdbx_seq_one_letter_code
_entity_poly.pdbx_strand_id
1 'polypeptide(L)'
;MLSVILGRNSFTAHRVLQCTASLQRCWFPKIQSGRVQKRLPVTGLRMSQLFQKNNTFHDFLLARIQCFHSSSQRLKKRAKPEPPPRELDLLRYDMKQLWNSPKPALYLGFAGLIPFVSPTLFMAVTESFCPQLAYAQLAYAASIVSFLGGARWGFALPESSPAKPDWINLSNSVVPSLLAWVAMLMSDNIVSAVTMIIMGLGISLHYDLALLPTYPSWFKALRAILTIVAFFSLLGTLIMNSLYPEKNLF
;
A
#
# COMPACT_ATOMS: atom_id res chain seq x y z
N MET A 1 -2.68 57.66 -43.78
CA MET A 1 -4.02 57.19 -44.20
C MET A 1 -4.19 55.80 -43.62
N LEU A 2 -4.80 55.69 -42.42
CA LEU A 2 -6.20 55.26 -42.18
C LEU A 2 -6.44 53.80 -42.65
N SER A 3 -7.03 52.85 -41.95
CA SER A 3 -7.52 52.66 -40.58
C SER A 3 -7.97 51.19 -40.47
N VAL A 4 -7.72 50.56 -39.32
CA VAL A 4 -8.67 49.77 -38.50
C VAL A 4 -9.85 49.09 -39.22
N ILE A 5 -9.94 47.76 -39.10
CA ILE A 5 -11.18 47.07 -38.66
C ILE A 5 -10.83 46.01 -37.62
N LEU A 6 -11.13 46.32 -36.36
CA LEU A 6 -11.32 45.38 -35.26
C LEU A 6 -12.62 44.60 -35.51
N GLY A 7 -12.52 43.28 -35.60
CA GLY A 7 -13.65 42.35 -35.59
C GLY A 7 -13.67 41.55 -34.29
N ARG A 8 -14.43 42.07 -33.33
CA ARG A 8 -14.63 41.59 -31.96
C ARG A 8 -15.55 40.38 -31.94
N ASN A 9 -15.06 39.18 -31.60
CA ASN A 9 -15.92 38.04 -31.21
C ASN A 9 -15.63 37.64 -29.77
N SER A 10 -16.28 38.36 -28.86
CA SER A 10 -16.30 38.15 -27.42
C SER A 10 -17.55 37.36 -27.04
N PHE A 11 -17.70 36.08 -27.41
CA PHE A 11 -18.90 35.33 -27.00
C PHE A 11 -18.74 33.80 -27.03
N THR A 12 -17.85 33.23 -26.20
CA THR A 12 -17.92 31.78 -25.85
C THR A 12 -17.16 31.38 -24.58
N ALA A 13 -16.93 32.28 -23.63
CA ALA A 13 -16.24 31.94 -22.36
C ALA A 13 -17.18 31.71 -21.16
N HIS A 14 -18.51 31.76 -21.36
CA HIS A 14 -19.46 31.75 -20.23
C HIS A 14 -20.17 30.41 -19.94
N ARG A 15 -19.93 29.34 -20.73
CA ARG A 15 -20.55 28.01 -20.50
C ARG A 15 -19.64 26.96 -19.84
N VAL A 16 -18.34 27.21 -19.70
CA VAL A 16 -17.41 26.23 -19.10
C VAL A 16 -17.30 26.39 -17.57
N LEU A 17 -17.66 27.55 -17.02
CA LEU A 17 -17.57 27.85 -15.58
C LEU A 17 -18.80 27.44 -14.74
N GLN A 18 -19.88 26.93 -15.35
CA GLN A 18 -21.08 26.53 -14.60
C GLN A 18 -21.18 25.02 -14.32
N CYS A 19 -20.34 24.18 -14.94
CA CYS A 19 -20.39 22.73 -14.72
C CYS A 19 -19.58 22.25 -13.49
N THR A 20 -18.73 23.11 -12.93
CA THR A 20 -17.90 22.77 -11.75
C THR A 20 -18.57 23.10 -10.41
N ALA A 21 -19.71 23.78 -10.40
CA ALA A 21 -20.39 24.21 -9.17
C ALA A 21 -21.43 23.21 -8.60
N SER A 22 -21.73 22.11 -9.31
CA SER A 22 -22.74 21.13 -8.90
C SER A 22 -22.18 19.88 -8.21
N LEU A 23 -20.91 19.53 -8.41
CA LEU A 23 -20.29 18.32 -7.85
C LEU A 23 -19.61 18.53 -6.49
N GLN A 24 -19.47 19.78 -6.03
CA GLN A 24 -18.73 20.12 -4.80
C GLN A 24 -19.60 20.21 -3.53
N ARG A 25 -20.88 19.82 -3.59
CA ARG A 25 -21.86 20.05 -2.49
C ARG A 25 -22.16 18.86 -1.57
N CYS A 26 -21.52 17.71 -1.74
CA CYS A 26 -21.80 16.53 -0.89
C CYS A 26 -20.79 16.25 0.23
N TRP A 27 -19.80 17.12 0.46
CA TRP A 27 -18.77 16.92 1.49
C TRP A 27 -18.71 18.09 2.48
N PHE A 28 -19.79 18.27 3.26
CA PHE A 28 -19.72 19.05 4.50
C PHE A 28 -20.48 18.33 5.61
N PRO A 29 -19.84 17.93 6.72
CA PRO A 29 -20.56 17.57 7.92
C PRO A 29 -21.22 18.83 8.49
N LYS A 30 -22.53 18.72 8.74
CA LYS A 30 -23.39 19.77 9.27
C LYS A 30 -22.93 20.13 10.69
N ILE A 31 -22.21 21.25 10.83
CA ILE A 31 -21.94 21.89 12.12
C ILE A 31 -23.27 22.41 12.66
N GLN A 32 -23.82 21.71 13.66
CA GLN A 32 -25.00 22.17 14.38
C GLN A 32 -24.55 23.11 15.51
N SER A 33 -24.56 24.41 15.20
CA SER A 33 -24.49 25.46 16.22
C SER A 33 -25.86 25.57 16.90
N GLY A 34 -25.90 25.31 18.20
CA GLY A 34 -27.13 25.29 18.97
C GLY A 34 -26.90 25.47 20.47
N ARG A 35 -26.89 26.75 20.88
CA ARG A 35 -27.30 27.28 22.19
C ARG A 35 -26.28 27.23 23.34
N VAL A 36 -25.65 28.39 23.50
CA VAL A 36 -25.06 28.92 24.74
C VAL A 36 -26.03 28.79 25.91
N GLN A 37 -25.63 28.09 26.97
CA GLN A 37 -26.17 28.27 28.32
C GLN A 37 -24.98 28.51 29.26
N LYS A 38 -24.66 29.78 29.50
CA LYS A 38 -23.78 30.20 30.60
C LYS A 38 -24.49 29.90 31.92
N ARG A 39 -23.84 29.14 32.80
CA ARG A 39 -24.15 29.13 34.23
C ARG A 39 -22.84 29.02 35.01
N LEU A 40 -22.34 30.17 35.47
CA LEU A 40 -21.44 30.24 36.62
C LEU A 40 -22.24 29.92 37.89
N PRO A 41 -21.59 29.33 38.90
CA PRO A 41 -21.46 30.06 40.16
C PRO A 41 -20.01 30.00 40.70
N VAL A 42 -19.45 31.17 41.02
CA VAL A 42 -19.26 31.67 42.40
C VAL A 42 -18.06 31.04 43.10
N THR A 43 -17.01 31.86 43.13
CA THR A 43 -15.96 32.02 44.13
C THR A 43 -16.22 31.37 45.50
N GLY A 44 -15.25 30.57 45.95
CA GLY A 44 -15.11 30.11 47.32
C GLY A 44 -13.64 30.04 47.72
N LEU A 45 -13.06 31.20 48.02
CA LEU A 45 -11.78 31.35 48.72
C LEU A 45 -11.97 30.85 50.16
N ARG A 46 -11.20 29.87 50.61
CA ARG A 46 -10.88 29.74 52.05
C ARG A 46 -9.51 29.12 52.28
N MET A 47 -8.57 30.03 52.53
CA MET A 47 -7.28 29.78 53.15
C MET A 47 -7.50 29.88 54.66
N SER A 48 -7.16 28.86 55.44
CA SER A 48 -6.88 29.04 56.87
C SER A 48 -6.19 27.81 57.49
N GLN A 49 -4.90 28.04 57.78
CA GLN A 49 -4.17 27.72 59.03
C GLN A 49 -3.74 26.26 59.26
N LEU A 50 -2.42 25.98 59.25
CA LEU A 50 -1.37 26.26 60.25
C LEU A 50 -1.42 25.29 61.45
N PHE A 51 -0.22 24.77 61.77
CA PHE A 51 0.19 24.06 62.98
C PHE A 51 -0.28 22.60 63.16
N GLN A 52 0.64 21.65 62.97
CA GLN A 52 1.24 20.97 64.14
C GLN A 52 2.63 20.42 63.80
N LYS A 53 3.55 20.78 64.68
CA LYS A 53 4.99 20.55 64.70
C LYS A 53 5.31 19.23 65.42
N ASN A 54 6.38 18.58 64.96
CA ASN A 54 7.19 17.54 65.61
C ASN A 54 6.51 16.22 66.00
N ASN A 55 7.03 15.11 65.48
CA ASN A 55 7.82 14.20 66.33
C ASN A 55 8.59 13.13 65.54
N THR A 56 9.79 12.87 66.06
CA THR A 56 10.49 11.57 66.12
C THR A 56 11.09 10.97 64.84
N PHE A 57 12.25 11.53 64.55
CA PHE A 57 13.41 11.00 63.83
C PHE A 57 14.01 9.71 64.47
N HIS A 58 13.25 8.63 64.68
CA HIS A 58 13.78 7.41 65.32
C HIS A 58 13.41 6.04 64.75
N ASP A 59 12.59 5.94 63.70
CA ASP A 59 12.22 4.62 63.13
C ASP A 59 13.13 4.13 61.99
N PHE A 60 14.24 4.82 61.72
CA PHE A 60 15.06 4.54 60.53
C PHE A 60 16.27 3.60 60.76
N LEU A 61 16.45 3.02 61.96
CA LEU A 61 17.73 2.36 62.31
C LEU A 61 17.67 1.03 63.05
N LEU A 62 16.50 0.36 63.14
CA LEU A 62 16.39 -1.00 63.69
C LEU A 62 15.55 -1.94 62.82
N ALA A 63 15.76 -1.92 61.50
CA ALA A 63 15.29 -2.97 60.58
C ALA A 63 16.42 -3.48 59.68
N ARG A 64 17.66 -3.34 60.15
CA ARG A 64 18.88 -3.84 59.51
C ARG A 64 19.37 -5.00 60.37
N ILE A 65 19.51 -6.19 59.77
CA ILE A 65 20.01 -7.46 60.34
C ILE A 65 18.89 -8.45 60.68
N GLN A 66 18.38 -9.13 59.65
CA GLN A 66 17.74 -10.47 59.61
C GLN A 66 17.05 -10.52 58.22
N CYS A 67 17.34 -11.38 57.25
CA CYS A 67 18.05 -12.64 57.18
C CYS A 67 18.82 -12.66 55.85
N PHE A 68 20.10 -13.05 55.88
CA PHE A 68 20.78 -13.58 54.70
C PHE A 68 20.18 -14.95 54.38
N HIS A 69 19.08 -14.97 53.63
CA HIS A 69 18.60 -16.19 52.97
C HIS A 69 19.16 -16.19 51.56
N SER A 70 20.27 -16.91 51.38
CA SER A 70 20.82 -17.25 50.07
C SER A 70 19.85 -18.20 49.38
N SER A 71 18.96 -17.65 48.56
CA SER A 71 18.19 -18.41 47.59
C SER A 71 18.88 -18.27 46.25
N SER A 72 19.62 -19.30 45.84
CA SER A 72 20.06 -19.47 44.46
C SER A 72 18.85 -19.37 43.55
N GLN A 73 18.64 -18.22 42.93
CA GLN A 73 17.69 -18.08 41.85
C GLN A 73 18.23 -18.91 40.70
N ARG A 74 17.77 -20.17 40.62
CA ARG A 74 17.83 -20.96 39.40
C ARG A 74 17.32 -20.06 38.30
N LEU A 75 18.23 -19.74 37.39
CA LEU A 75 17.97 -19.10 36.12
C LEU A 75 16.96 -20.00 35.38
N LYS A 76 15.67 -19.79 35.64
CA LYS A 76 14.58 -20.42 34.91
C LYS A 76 14.65 -19.79 33.54
N LYS A 77 15.50 -20.37 32.69
CA LYS A 77 15.60 -20.11 31.26
C LYS A 77 14.18 -20.29 30.72
N ARG A 78 13.44 -19.18 30.65
CA ARG A 78 12.14 -19.12 29.99
C ARG A 78 12.45 -19.57 28.58
N ALA A 79 12.02 -20.78 28.21
CA ALA A 79 12.06 -21.19 26.81
C ALA A 79 11.34 -20.07 26.06
N LYS A 80 12.07 -19.31 25.24
CA LYS A 80 11.44 -18.38 24.31
C LYS A 80 10.44 -19.25 23.52
N PRO A 81 9.16 -18.87 23.42
CA PRO A 81 8.30 -19.54 22.44
C PRO A 81 9.04 -19.46 21.11
N GLU A 82 9.23 -20.61 20.47
CA GLU A 82 9.88 -20.67 19.17
C GLU A 82 9.23 -19.63 18.26
N PRO A 83 10.00 -18.81 17.53
CA PRO A 83 9.41 -17.90 16.57
C PRO A 83 8.56 -18.76 15.64
N PRO A 84 7.25 -18.47 15.48
CA PRO A 84 6.44 -19.27 14.57
C PRO A 84 7.09 -19.20 13.16
N PRO A 85 6.96 -20.22 12.32
CA PRO A 85 7.43 -20.18 10.93
C PRO A 85 6.63 -19.11 10.16
N ARG A 86 7.02 -17.83 10.29
CA ARG A 86 6.03 -16.76 10.28
C ARG A 86 5.58 -16.30 8.89
N GLU A 87 6.31 -16.59 7.81
CA GLU A 87 5.95 -16.03 6.49
C GLU A 87 5.23 -17.02 5.56
N LEU A 88 5.70 -18.27 5.48
CA LEU A 88 5.07 -19.29 4.64
C LEU A 88 3.68 -19.71 5.18
N ASP A 89 3.52 -19.79 6.50
CA ASP A 89 2.24 -20.09 7.12
C ASP A 89 1.23 -18.94 7.00
N LEU A 90 1.69 -17.68 6.96
CA LEU A 90 0.80 -16.54 6.74
C LEU A 90 0.20 -16.56 5.34
N LEU A 91 1.04 -16.77 4.31
CA LEU A 91 0.51 -16.93 2.95
C LEU A 91 -0.43 -18.13 2.87
N ARG A 92 -0.06 -19.27 3.44
CA ARG A 92 -0.92 -20.47 3.44
C ARG A 92 -2.27 -20.24 4.12
N TYR A 93 -2.31 -19.50 5.22
CA TYR A 93 -3.54 -19.15 5.93
C TYR A 93 -4.40 -18.15 5.13
N ASP A 94 -3.76 -17.15 4.54
CA ASP A 94 -4.44 -16.13 3.73
C ASP A 94 -5.06 -16.74 2.45
N MET A 95 -4.46 -17.79 1.88
CA MET A 95 -5.02 -18.48 0.69
C MET A 95 -6.41 -19.07 0.95
N LYS A 96 -6.71 -19.53 2.17
CA LYS A 96 -8.06 -19.99 2.54
C LYS A 96 -9.06 -18.83 2.59
N GLN A 97 -8.58 -17.63 2.91
CA GLN A 97 -9.37 -16.40 2.99
C GLN A 97 -9.63 -15.76 1.62
N LEU A 98 -8.96 -16.21 0.55
CA LEU A 98 -9.18 -15.70 -0.81
C LEU A 98 -10.66 -15.78 -1.22
N TRP A 99 -11.32 -16.89 -0.90
CA TRP A 99 -12.74 -17.10 -1.24
C TRP A 99 -13.71 -16.18 -0.49
N ASN A 100 -13.25 -15.54 0.58
CA ASN A 100 -14.03 -14.56 1.34
C ASN A 100 -13.91 -13.14 0.76
N SER A 101 -13.14 -12.95 -0.31
CA SER A 101 -12.99 -11.64 -0.95
C SER A 101 -14.26 -11.20 -1.69
N PRO A 102 -14.46 -9.88 -1.88
CA PRO A 102 -15.56 -9.38 -2.68
C PRO A 102 -15.51 -9.96 -4.11
N LYS A 103 -16.64 -10.50 -4.57
CA LYS A 103 -16.75 -11.10 -5.92
C LYS A 103 -16.17 -10.22 -7.05
N PRO A 104 -16.40 -8.89 -7.08
CA PRO A 104 -15.81 -8.04 -8.12
C PRO A 104 -14.27 -8.07 -8.12
N ALA A 105 -13.64 -8.12 -6.94
CA ALA A 105 -12.18 -8.16 -6.82
C ALA A 105 -11.60 -9.46 -7.38
N LEU A 106 -12.28 -10.60 -7.16
CA LEU A 106 -11.90 -11.88 -7.76
C LEU A 106 -12.02 -11.83 -9.28
N TYR A 107 -13.19 -11.49 -9.80
CA TYR A 107 -13.42 -11.51 -11.24
C TYR A 107 -12.48 -10.56 -11.98
N LEU A 108 -12.35 -9.33 -11.50
CA LEU A 108 -11.45 -8.34 -12.13
C LEU A 108 -9.98 -8.70 -11.95
N GLY A 109 -9.59 -9.20 -10.77
CA GLY A 109 -8.22 -9.62 -10.50
C GLY A 109 -7.78 -10.76 -11.43
N PHE A 110 -8.57 -11.82 -11.52
CA PHE A 110 -8.25 -12.96 -12.40
C PHE A 110 -8.41 -12.62 -13.88
N ALA A 111 -9.39 -11.80 -14.28
CA ALA A 111 -9.51 -11.34 -15.66
C ALA A 111 -8.29 -10.51 -16.09
N GLY A 112 -7.69 -9.75 -15.16
CA GLY A 112 -6.43 -9.04 -15.37
C GLY A 112 -5.23 -9.93 -15.67
N LEU A 113 -5.30 -11.26 -15.47
CA LEU A 113 -4.23 -12.18 -15.85
C LEU A 113 -4.27 -12.57 -17.33
N ILE A 114 -5.36 -12.29 -18.05
CA ILE A 114 -5.50 -12.66 -19.46
C ILE A 114 -4.36 -12.08 -20.31
N PRO A 115 -4.02 -10.77 -20.23
CA PRO A 115 -2.95 -10.22 -21.07
C PRO A 115 -1.53 -10.58 -20.58
N PHE A 116 -1.40 -11.19 -19.39
CA PHE A 116 -0.15 -11.83 -18.97
C PHE A 116 -0.01 -13.19 -19.64
N VAL A 117 -1.00 -14.06 -19.49
CA VAL A 117 -0.86 -15.48 -19.88
C VAL A 117 -1.00 -15.68 -21.39
N SER A 118 -1.89 -14.93 -22.05
CA SER A 118 -2.22 -15.18 -23.45
C SER A 118 -1.02 -15.07 -24.42
N PRO A 119 -0.11 -14.08 -24.32
CA PRO A 119 1.00 -13.95 -25.26
C PRO A 119 2.00 -15.12 -25.12
N THR A 120 2.37 -15.45 -23.88
CA THR A 120 3.29 -16.56 -23.59
C THR A 120 2.71 -17.91 -24.04
N LEU A 121 1.42 -18.15 -23.76
CA LEU A 121 0.76 -19.40 -24.16
C LEU A 121 0.68 -19.52 -25.69
N PHE A 122 0.38 -18.43 -26.39
CA PHE A 122 0.34 -18.41 -27.85
C PHE A 122 1.72 -18.73 -28.45
N MET A 123 2.79 -18.11 -27.94
CA MET A 123 4.16 -18.41 -28.37
C MET A 123 4.57 -19.84 -28.06
N ALA A 124 4.11 -20.40 -26.93
CA ALA A 124 4.34 -21.80 -26.58
C ALA A 124 3.70 -22.78 -27.58
N VAL A 125 2.43 -22.54 -27.93
CA VAL A 125 1.66 -23.42 -28.83
C VAL A 125 2.15 -23.33 -30.27
N THR A 126 2.60 -22.15 -30.69
CA THR A 126 3.11 -21.92 -32.05
C THR A 126 4.60 -22.21 -32.20
N GLU A 127 5.29 -22.55 -31.10
CA GLU A 127 6.74 -22.80 -31.08
C GLU A 127 7.53 -21.68 -31.78
N SER A 128 7.10 -20.43 -31.58
CA SER A 128 7.62 -19.26 -32.27
C SER A 128 7.64 -18.06 -31.32
N PHE A 129 8.78 -17.38 -31.22
CA PHE A 129 8.86 -16.15 -30.45
C PHE A 129 8.38 -14.96 -31.30
N CYS A 130 7.39 -14.23 -30.80
CA CYS A 130 6.82 -13.06 -31.48
C CYS A 130 7.12 -11.78 -30.67
N PRO A 131 8.10 -10.94 -31.09
CA PRO A 131 8.52 -9.76 -30.34
C PRO A 131 7.37 -8.79 -30.04
N GLN A 132 6.42 -8.64 -30.95
CA GLN A 132 5.25 -7.76 -30.79
C GLN A 132 4.33 -8.21 -29.66
N LEU A 133 4.15 -9.53 -29.50
CA LEU A 133 3.37 -10.12 -28.41
C LEU A 133 4.11 -9.99 -27.08
N ALA A 134 5.42 -10.22 -27.07
CA ALA A 134 6.25 -10.02 -25.88
C ALA A 134 6.24 -8.55 -25.42
N TYR A 135 6.31 -7.60 -26.36
CA TYR A 135 6.18 -6.17 -26.07
C TYR A 135 4.80 -5.81 -25.52
N ALA A 136 3.71 -6.34 -26.11
CA ALA A 136 2.36 -6.11 -25.61
C ALA A 136 2.18 -6.62 -24.16
N GLN A 137 2.73 -7.80 -23.86
CA GLN A 137 2.76 -8.36 -22.51
C GLN A 137 3.57 -7.47 -21.55
N LEU A 138 4.75 -7.01 -21.98
CA LEU A 138 5.62 -6.11 -21.21
C LEU A 138 4.91 -4.79 -20.89
N ALA A 139 4.31 -4.15 -21.89
CA ALA A 139 3.60 -2.87 -21.74
C ALA A 139 2.40 -3.00 -20.79
N TYR A 140 1.66 -4.12 -20.88
CA TYR A 140 0.60 -4.42 -19.93
C TYR A 140 1.15 -4.61 -18.51
N ALA A 141 2.23 -5.37 -18.37
CA ALA A 141 2.86 -5.61 -17.07
C ALA A 141 3.38 -4.31 -16.43
N ALA A 142 4.01 -3.43 -17.22
CA ALA A 142 4.43 -2.10 -16.77
C ALA A 142 3.26 -1.24 -16.30
N SER A 143 2.12 -1.31 -17.00
CA SER A 143 0.88 -0.62 -16.61
C SER A 143 0.36 -1.12 -15.26
N ILE A 144 0.36 -2.43 -15.04
CA ILE A 144 -0.06 -3.05 -13.77
C ILE A 144 0.90 -2.66 -12.64
N VAL A 145 2.21 -2.78 -12.83
CA VAL A 145 3.21 -2.39 -11.81
C VAL A 145 3.04 -0.91 -11.41
N SER A 146 2.76 -0.03 -12.36
CA SER A 146 2.47 1.38 -12.09
C SER A 146 1.16 1.59 -11.33
N PHE A 147 0.10 0.87 -11.70
CA PHE A 147 -1.20 0.90 -11.01
C PHE A 147 -1.08 0.48 -9.54
N LEU A 148 -0.27 -0.53 -9.25
CA LEU A 148 -0.06 -1.04 -7.88
C LEU A 148 0.57 0.02 -6.96
N GLY A 149 1.46 0.86 -7.51
CA GLY A 149 1.95 2.05 -6.82
C GLY A 149 0.82 2.99 -6.44
N GLY A 150 -0.05 3.34 -7.40
CA GLY A 150 -1.20 4.23 -7.18
C GLY A 150 -2.20 3.74 -6.12
N ALA A 151 -2.44 2.43 -6.04
CA ALA A 151 -3.38 1.85 -5.07
C ALA A 151 -3.02 2.20 -3.61
N ARG A 152 -1.72 2.34 -3.32
CA ARG A 152 -1.21 2.65 -1.98
C ARG A 152 -1.54 4.07 -1.54
N TRP A 153 -1.62 5.03 -2.47
CA TRP A 153 -2.13 6.38 -2.16
C TRP A 153 -3.60 6.29 -1.75
N GLY A 154 -4.41 5.54 -2.51
CA GLY A 154 -5.82 5.32 -2.20
C GLY A 154 -6.05 4.72 -0.81
N PHE A 155 -5.15 3.84 -0.35
CA PHE A 155 -5.22 3.27 0.99
C PHE A 155 -4.77 4.24 2.08
N ALA A 156 -3.75 5.08 1.86
CA ALA A 156 -3.16 5.93 2.89
C ALA A 156 -3.87 7.28 3.11
N LEU A 157 -4.68 7.74 2.15
CA LEU A 157 -5.34 9.05 2.20
C LEU A 157 -6.52 9.18 3.17
N PRO A 158 -7.39 8.16 3.39
CA PRO A 158 -8.50 8.28 4.33
C PRO A 158 -8.00 8.55 5.75
N GLU A 159 -8.62 9.49 6.48
CA GLU A 159 -8.23 9.84 7.86
C GLU A 159 -8.29 8.65 8.83
N SER A 160 -9.20 7.70 8.57
CA SER A 160 -9.36 6.47 9.34
C SER A 160 -8.41 5.35 8.91
N SER A 161 -7.52 5.60 7.94
CA SER A 161 -6.62 4.57 7.44
C SER A 161 -5.58 4.18 8.50
N PRO A 162 -5.30 2.88 8.67
CA PRO A 162 -4.18 2.44 9.49
C PRO A 162 -2.81 2.87 8.95
N ALA A 163 -2.71 3.17 7.65
CA ALA A 163 -1.50 3.69 7.03
C ALA A 163 -1.61 5.22 6.92
N LYS A 164 -0.62 5.93 7.45
CA LYS A 164 -0.56 7.39 7.37
C LYS A 164 0.05 7.82 6.03
N PRO A 165 -0.34 8.99 5.49
CA PRO A 165 0.29 9.57 4.31
C PRO A 165 1.65 10.19 4.66
N ASP A 166 2.57 9.38 5.18
CA ASP A 166 3.93 9.77 5.51
C ASP A 166 4.89 9.51 4.34
N TRP A 167 6.11 10.05 4.44
CA TRP A 167 7.13 9.92 3.41
C TRP A 167 7.43 8.47 3.05
N ILE A 168 7.41 7.55 4.02
CA ILE A 168 7.69 6.13 3.79
C ILE A 168 6.58 5.49 2.96
N ASN A 169 5.31 5.70 3.31
CA ASN A 169 4.19 5.12 2.58
C ASN A 169 4.07 5.68 1.16
N LEU A 170 4.24 6.99 1.01
CA LEU A 170 4.10 7.68 -0.27
C LEU A 170 5.31 7.45 -1.18
N SER A 171 6.55 7.46 -0.68
CA SER A 171 7.72 7.18 -1.54
C SER A 171 7.74 5.74 -2.05
N ASN A 172 7.44 4.76 -1.19
CA ASN A 172 7.39 3.35 -1.58
C ASN A 172 6.33 3.05 -2.63
N SER A 173 5.30 3.89 -2.74
CA SER A 173 4.28 3.78 -3.79
C SER A 173 4.79 4.23 -5.18
N VAL A 174 5.83 5.07 -5.23
CA VAL A 174 6.37 5.62 -6.49
C VAL A 174 7.40 4.67 -7.09
N VAL A 175 8.11 3.90 -6.25
CA VAL A 175 9.16 2.98 -6.67
C VAL A 175 8.70 2.00 -7.77
N PRO A 176 7.56 1.29 -7.65
CA PRO A 176 7.08 0.41 -8.71
C PRO A 176 6.87 1.13 -10.05
N SER A 177 6.27 2.32 -10.04
CA SER A 177 6.00 3.10 -11.26
C SER A 177 7.29 3.56 -11.95
N LEU A 178 8.33 3.91 -11.19
CA LEU A 178 9.64 4.26 -11.75
C LEU A 178 10.33 3.03 -12.37
N LEU A 179 10.24 1.87 -11.72
CA LEU A 179 10.78 0.62 -12.29
C LEU A 179 10.06 0.23 -13.58
N ALA A 180 8.73 0.40 -13.63
CA ALA A 180 7.95 0.19 -14.84
C ALA A 180 8.35 1.14 -15.96
N TRP A 181 8.57 2.43 -15.64
CA TRP A 181 9.04 3.41 -16.62
C TRP A 181 10.43 3.06 -17.16
N VAL A 182 11.38 2.73 -16.29
CA VAL A 182 12.73 2.30 -16.70
C VAL A 182 12.68 1.02 -17.52
N ALA A 183 11.83 0.05 -17.17
CA ALA A 183 11.64 -1.17 -17.96
C ALA A 183 11.19 -0.86 -19.39
N MET A 184 10.29 0.11 -19.56
CA MET A 184 9.84 0.54 -20.89
C MET A 184 10.94 1.28 -21.67
N LEU A 185 11.83 2.02 -21.01
CA LEU A 185 13.02 2.60 -21.66
C LEU A 185 14.02 1.53 -22.13
N MET A 186 13.98 0.34 -21.54
CA MET A 186 14.83 -0.79 -21.89
C MET A 186 14.15 -1.76 -22.85
N SER A 187 13.01 -1.41 -23.46
CA SER A 187 12.19 -2.34 -24.25
C SER A 187 12.89 -2.94 -25.46
N ASP A 188 13.96 -2.31 -25.96
CA ASP A 188 14.79 -2.85 -27.04
C ASP A 188 15.49 -4.15 -26.66
N ASN A 189 15.70 -4.39 -25.36
CA ASN A 189 16.18 -5.65 -24.83
C ASN A 189 15.11 -6.26 -23.92
N ILE A 190 14.35 -7.20 -24.48
CA ILE A 190 13.23 -7.83 -23.77
C ILE A 190 13.65 -8.50 -22.46
N VAL A 191 14.88 -9.04 -22.39
CA VAL A 191 15.39 -9.71 -21.18
C VAL A 191 15.55 -8.71 -20.05
N SER A 192 16.22 -7.58 -20.29
CA SER A 192 16.42 -6.56 -19.26
C SER A 192 15.10 -5.87 -18.87
N ALA A 193 14.22 -5.60 -19.83
CA ALA A 193 12.91 -5.00 -19.55
C ALA A 193 12.01 -5.92 -18.71
N VAL A 194 11.88 -7.20 -19.09
CA VAL A 194 11.04 -8.17 -18.36
C VAL A 194 11.62 -8.46 -16.98
N THR A 195 12.93 -8.59 -16.84
CA THR A 195 13.57 -8.77 -15.52
C THR A 195 13.32 -7.57 -14.60
N MET A 196 13.36 -6.34 -15.13
CA MET A 196 13.01 -5.14 -14.37
C MET A 196 11.55 -5.15 -13.89
N ILE A 197 10.61 -5.57 -14.75
CA ILE A 197 9.20 -5.74 -14.37
C ILE A 197 9.02 -6.81 -13.29
N ILE A 198 9.71 -7.95 -13.41
CA ILE A 198 9.70 -9.01 -12.40
C ILE A 198 10.17 -8.47 -11.03
N MET A 199 11.24 -7.68 -11.02
CA MET A 199 11.69 -7.01 -9.79
C MET A 199 10.65 -6.03 -9.25
N GLY A 200 10.03 -5.22 -10.11
CA GLY A 200 8.96 -4.28 -9.73
C GLY A 200 7.73 -4.98 -9.13
N LEU A 201 7.32 -6.12 -9.71
CA LEU A 201 6.26 -6.97 -9.18
C LEU A 201 6.62 -7.54 -7.79
N GLY A 202 7.85 -8.04 -7.62
CA GLY A 202 8.34 -8.56 -6.35
C GLY A 202 8.41 -7.48 -5.26
N ILE A 203 8.94 -6.30 -5.59
CA ILE A 203 9.01 -5.14 -4.67
C ILE A 203 7.60 -4.70 -4.27
N SER A 204 6.68 -4.59 -5.24
CA SER A 204 5.28 -4.23 -4.95
C SER A 204 4.61 -5.25 -4.04
N LEU A 205 4.77 -6.56 -4.30
CA LEU A 205 4.23 -7.60 -3.43
C LEU A 205 4.85 -7.54 -2.03
N HIS A 206 6.16 -7.35 -1.93
CA HIS A 206 6.84 -7.20 -0.65
C HIS A 206 6.28 -6.01 0.15
N TYR A 207 6.05 -4.87 -0.50
CA TYR A 207 5.45 -3.70 0.15
C TYR A 207 4.02 -3.95 0.62
N ASP A 208 3.22 -4.70 -0.14
CA ASP A 208 1.85 -5.08 0.23
C ASP A 208 1.82 -6.04 1.43
N LEU A 209 2.79 -6.95 1.53
CA LEU A 209 2.85 -7.97 2.59
C LEU A 209 3.55 -7.46 3.86
N ALA A 210 4.70 -6.81 3.73
CA ALA A 210 5.59 -6.47 4.84
C ALA A 210 5.30 -5.09 5.46
N LEU A 211 5.02 -4.07 4.63
CA LEU A 211 4.84 -2.69 5.11
C LEU A 211 3.41 -2.38 5.51
N LEU A 212 2.45 -3.23 5.15
CA LEU A 212 1.03 -3.04 5.40
C LEU A 212 0.43 -4.29 6.08
N PRO A 213 0.79 -4.58 7.35
CA PRO A 213 0.17 -5.66 8.11
C PRO A 213 -1.35 -5.51 8.16
N THR A 214 -1.87 -4.29 8.02
CA THR A 214 -3.28 -3.94 8.12
C THR A 214 -4.12 -4.15 6.86
N TYR A 215 -3.54 -4.61 5.74
CA TYR A 215 -4.38 -5.06 4.63
C TYR A 215 -5.21 -6.29 5.02
N PRO A 216 -6.45 -6.40 4.53
CA PRO A 216 -7.23 -7.63 4.69
C PRO A 216 -6.47 -8.83 4.13
N SER A 217 -6.49 -9.95 4.86
CA SER A 217 -5.83 -11.21 4.47
C SER A 217 -6.21 -11.67 3.05
N TRP A 218 -7.49 -11.56 2.69
CA TRP A 218 -7.98 -11.91 1.36
C TRP A 218 -7.30 -11.10 0.25
N PHE A 219 -6.97 -9.83 0.50
CA PHE A 219 -6.31 -8.96 -0.48
C PHE A 219 -4.85 -9.35 -0.65
N LYS A 220 -4.16 -9.66 0.46
CA LYS A 220 -2.77 -10.17 0.43
C LYS A 220 -2.67 -11.48 -0.34
N ALA A 221 -3.58 -12.44 -0.09
CA ALA A 221 -3.64 -13.69 -0.83
C ALA A 221 -3.89 -13.46 -2.33
N LEU A 222 -4.87 -12.61 -2.66
CA LEU A 222 -5.17 -12.28 -4.05
C LEU A 222 -3.93 -11.69 -4.73
N ARG A 223 -3.29 -10.69 -4.13
CA ARG A 223 -2.08 -10.06 -4.64
C ARG A 223 -0.94 -11.05 -4.84
N ALA A 224 -0.73 -11.98 -3.89
CA ALA A 224 0.27 -13.03 -4.01
C ALA A 224 0.01 -13.94 -5.21
N ILE A 225 -1.21 -14.47 -5.37
CA ILE A 225 -1.57 -15.35 -6.49
C ILE A 225 -1.41 -14.64 -7.82
N LEU A 226 -1.97 -13.43 -7.96
CA LEU A 226 -1.89 -12.67 -9.21
C LEU A 226 -0.43 -12.41 -9.58
N THR A 227 0.41 -12.06 -8.60
CA THR A 227 1.83 -11.80 -8.83
C THR A 227 2.59 -13.07 -9.20
N ILE A 228 2.29 -14.21 -8.57
CA ILE A 228 2.90 -15.51 -8.90
C ILE A 228 2.57 -15.90 -10.36
N VAL A 229 1.31 -15.79 -10.76
CA VAL A 229 0.91 -16.13 -12.14
C VAL A 229 1.56 -15.18 -13.14
N ALA A 230 1.56 -13.88 -12.86
CA ALA A 230 2.24 -12.88 -13.70
C ALA A 230 3.75 -13.15 -13.82
N PHE A 231 4.41 -13.49 -12.72
CA PHE A 231 5.83 -13.85 -12.68
C PHE A 231 6.14 -15.04 -13.59
N PHE A 232 5.40 -16.14 -13.46
CA PHE A 232 5.63 -17.34 -14.27
C PHE A 232 5.31 -17.12 -15.75
N SER A 233 4.29 -16.31 -16.06
CA SER A 233 3.98 -15.90 -17.43
C SER A 233 5.15 -15.11 -18.04
N LEU A 234 5.68 -14.11 -17.35
CA LEU A 234 6.82 -13.31 -17.81
C LEU A 234 8.10 -14.16 -17.95
N LEU A 235 8.34 -15.07 -17.00
CA LEU A 235 9.44 -16.02 -17.07
C LEU A 235 9.30 -16.95 -18.29
N GLY A 236 8.08 -17.40 -18.57
CA GLY A 236 7.78 -18.17 -19.78
C GLY A 236 8.14 -17.40 -21.05
N THR A 237 7.87 -16.09 -21.10
CA THR A 237 8.27 -15.25 -22.25
C THR A 237 9.79 -15.15 -22.41
N LEU A 238 10.55 -15.09 -21.30
CA LEU A 238 12.01 -15.16 -21.36
C LEU A 238 12.49 -16.52 -21.90
N ILE A 239 11.86 -17.62 -21.47
CA ILE A 239 12.17 -18.96 -21.95
C ILE A 239 11.89 -19.06 -23.46
N MET A 240 10.74 -18.55 -23.93
CA MET A 240 10.41 -18.54 -25.37
C MET A 240 11.44 -17.76 -26.18
N ASN A 241 11.87 -16.60 -25.69
CA ASN A 241 12.91 -15.78 -26.32
C ASN A 241 14.26 -16.51 -26.42
N SER A 242 14.56 -17.42 -25.49
CA SER A 242 15.81 -18.21 -25.51
C SER A 242 15.73 -19.48 -26.35
N LEU A 243 14.54 -20.07 -26.52
CA LEU A 243 14.37 -21.37 -27.18
C LEU A 243 14.01 -21.25 -28.67
N TYR A 244 13.23 -20.26 -29.06
CA TYR A 244 12.65 -20.17 -30.40
C TYR A 244 13.22 -19.02 -31.22
N PRO A 245 13.34 -19.18 -32.55
CA PRO A 245 13.72 -18.09 -33.43
C PRO A 245 12.63 -17.02 -33.48
N GLU A 246 13.06 -15.78 -33.73
CA GLU A 246 12.14 -14.65 -33.86
C GLU A 246 11.28 -14.78 -35.11
N LYS A 247 9.98 -14.56 -34.94
CA LYS A 247 8.99 -14.48 -36.01
C LYS A 247 8.28 -13.15 -35.93
N ASN A 248 8.49 -12.31 -36.94
CA ASN A 248 7.76 -11.06 -37.09
C ASN A 248 6.37 -11.35 -37.65
N LEU A 249 5.34 -10.84 -36.97
CA LEU A 249 3.95 -10.96 -37.42
C LEU A 249 3.58 -9.92 -38.49
N PHE A 250 4.42 -8.90 -38.68
CA PHE A 250 4.27 -7.82 -39.66
C PHE A 250 5.63 -7.41 -40.22
#